data_AF-A0A8J7T5I0-F1
#
_entry.id   AF-A0A8J7T5I0-F1
#
_cell.length_a   1.000
_cell.length_b   1.000
_cell.length_c   1.000
_cell.angle_alpha   90.00
_cell.angle_beta   90.00
_cell.angle_gamma   90.00
#
_symmetry.space_group_name_H-M   'P 1'
#
loop_
_entity.id
_entity.type
_entity.pdbx_description
1 polymer ?
#
loop_
_entity_poly.entity_id
_entity_poly.type
_entity_poly.pdbx_seq_one_letter_code
_entity_poly.pdbx_strand_id
1 'polypeptide(L)' 'METEKQKQEAIKLCICPDCPSWVECREKGAYCLEAVGRSNCITKEEGCLCPACPLVEKLNLKYTYFCTRGSEKEQAGG' A
#
# COMPACT_ATOMS: atom_id res chain seq x y z
N MET A 1 4.96 16.10 -4.28
CA MET A 1 5.44 15.04 -5.18
C MET A 1 6.28 14.08 -4.37
N GLU A 2 5.89 12.80 -4.33
CA GLU A 2 6.68 11.75 -3.68
C GLU A 2 8.02 11.59 -4.41
N THR A 3 9.12 11.60 -3.66
CA THR A 3 10.46 11.44 -4.22
C THR A 3 10.84 9.96 -4.32
N GLU A 4 11.73 9.61 -5.25
CA GLU A 4 12.28 8.25 -5.38
C GLU A 4 12.84 7.70 -4.06
N LYS A 5 13.40 8.58 -3.22
CA LYS A 5 13.89 8.22 -1.88
C LYS A 5 12.76 7.77 -0.96
N GLN A 6 11.64 8.50 -0.93
CA GLN A 6 10.46 8.11 -0.14
C GLN A 6 9.89 6.77 -0.59
N LYS A 7 9.88 6.49 -1.91
CA LYS A 7 9.44 5.21 -2.46
C LYS A 7 10.31 4.04 -1.98
N GLN A 8 11.63 4.20 -2.00
CA GLN A 8 12.54 3.16 -1.49
C GLN A 8 12.40 2.94 0.02
N GLU A 9 12.24 4.00 0.80
CA GLU A 9 12.01 3.87 2.26
C GLU A 9 10.67 3.22 2.58
N ALA A 10 9.61 3.59 1.85
CA ALA A 10 8.30 2.99 1.99
C ALA A 10 8.29 1.49 1.70
N ILE A 11 8.97 1.05 0.63
CA ILE A 11 9.11 -0.37 0.30
C ILE A 11 9.82 -1.15 1.43
N LYS A 12 10.81 -0.54 2.09
CA LYS A 12 11.53 -1.17 3.21
C LYS A 12 10.72 -1.27 4.50
N LEU A 13 9.79 -0.33 4.72
CA LEU A 13 8.94 -0.27 5.92
C LEU A 13 7.59 -0.97 5.74
N CYS A 14 7.24 -1.28 4.50
CA CYS A 14 5.98 -1.90 4.13
C CYS A 14 5.93 -3.35 4.63
N ILE A 15 4.81 -3.70 5.27
CA ILE A 15 4.50 -5.06 5.73
C ILE A 15 3.53 -5.79 4.80
N CYS A 16 3.38 -5.33 3.55
CA CYS A 16 2.51 -5.98 2.57
C CYS A 16 2.83 -7.47 2.38
N PRO A 17 4.09 -7.95 2.34
CA PRO A 17 4.39 -9.37 2.18
C PRO A 17 3.81 -10.27 3.28
N ASP A 18 3.59 -9.74 4.48
CA ASP A 18 2.98 -10.44 5.61
C ASP A 18 1.44 -10.34 5.64
N CYS A 19 0.86 -9.54 4.75
CA CYS A 19 -0.59 -9.32 4.69
C CYS A 19 -1.30 -10.59 4.20
N PRO A 20 -2.42 -11.02 4.79
CA PRO A 20 -3.14 -12.21 4.34
C PRO A 20 -3.73 -12.07 2.93
N SER A 21 -3.97 -10.85 2.44
CA SER A 21 -4.35 -10.62 1.03
C SER A 21 -3.16 -10.61 0.06
N TRP A 22 -1.92 -10.74 0.54
CA TRP A 22 -0.74 -10.68 -0.31
C TRP A 22 -0.63 -11.92 -1.19
N VAL A 23 -0.28 -11.68 -2.45
CA VAL A 23 0.05 -12.73 -3.41
C VAL A 23 1.46 -12.48 -3.89
N GLU A 24 2.32 -13.50 -3.80
CA GLU A 24 3.68 -13.41 -4.32
C GLU A 24 3.65 -13.33 -5.84
N CYS A 25 3.79 -12.11 -6.39
CA CYS A 25 3.74 -11.88 -7.84
C CYS A 25 4.84 -10.93 -8.36
N ARG A 26 6.00 -10.89 -7.69
CA ARG A 26 7.15 -10.00 -7.99
C ARG A 26 6.90 -8.50 -7.73
N GLU A 27 5.75 -8.13 -7.23
CA GLU A 27 5.51 -6.79 -6.70
C GLU A 27 6.24 -6.62 -5.36
N LYS A 28 6.63 -5.37 -5.03
CA LYS A 28 7.34 -5.05 -3.78
C LYS A 28 6.42 -4.53 -2.66
N GLY A 29 5.15 -4.26 -2.97
CA GLY A 29 4.21 -3.63 -2.03
C GLY A 29 4.31 -2.11 -2.01
N ALA A 30 3.97 -1.50 -0.87
CA ALA A 30 3.87 -0.06 -0.66
C ALA A 30 2.81 0.67 -1.52
N TYR A 31 1.70 -0.02 -1.82
CA TYR A 31 0.58 0.50 -2.63
C TYR A 31 -0.13 1.74 -2.05
N CYS A 32 0.15 2.09 -0.80
CA CYS A 32 -0.36 3.33 -0.20
C CYS A 32 0.28 4.60 -0.77
N LEU A 33 1.40 4.45 -1.49
CA LEU A 33 2.03 5.53 -2.25
C LEU A 33 1.35 5.70 -3.62
N GLU A 34 1.01 6.94 -3.99
CA GLU A 34 0.42 7.27 -5.29
C GLU A 34 1.34 6.83 -6.43
N ALA A 35 2.67 6.99 -6.26
CA ALA A 35 3.68 6.58 -7.24
C ALA A 35 3.86 5.05 -7.41
N VAL A 36 3.23 4.23 -6.57
CA VAL A 36 3.20 2.76 -6.70
C VAL A 36 1.90 2.33 -7.39
N GLY A 37 0.78 2.93 -7.00
CA GLY A 37 -0.54 2.55 -7.51
C GLY A 37 -1.04 1.23 -6.92
N ARG A 38 -2.03 0.62 -7.58
CA ARG A 38 -2.67 -0.64 -7.15
C ARG A 38 -1.86 -1.86 -7.56
N SER A 39 -2.10 -2.98 -6.88
CA SER A 39 -1.59 -4.29 -7.27
C SER A 39 -2.28 -4.78 -8.54
N ASN A 40 -1.52 -5.43 -9.41
CA ASN A 40 -2.07 -6.11 -10.58
C ASN A 40 -2.48 -7.57 -10.29
N CYS A 41 -2.07 -8.12 -9.14
CA CYS A 41 -2.22 -9.54 -8.82
C CYS A 41 -3.21 -9.78 -7.69
N ILE A 42 -3.25 -8.87 -6.71
CA ILE A 42 -4.13 -8.98 -5.57
C ILE A 42 -5.53 -8.55 -6.02
N THR A 43 -6.41 -9.54 -6.17
CA THR A 43 -7.80 -9.35 -6.61
C THR A 43 -8.82 -9.69 -5.52
N LYS A 44 -8.37 -10.29 -4.42
CA LYS A 44 -9.20 -10.68 -3.28
C LYS A 44 -8.69 -10.05 -1.99
N GLU A 45 -9.63 -9.64 -1.15
CA GLU A 45 -9.39 -9.03 0.15
C GLU A 45 -9.62 -10.06 1.26
N GLU A 46 -8.64 -10.93 1.52
CA GLU A 46 -8.73 -11.98 2.56
C GLU A 46 -8.43 -11.44 3.98
N GLY A 47 -7.89 -10.22 4.05
CA GLY A 47 -7.62 -9.47 5.29
C GLY A 47 -6.54 -8.41 5.08
N CYS A 48 -6.48 -7.40 5.94
CA CYS A 48 -5.59 -6.25 5.73
C CYS A 48 -4.82 -5.86 7.00
N LEU A 49 -3.50 -5.73 6.85
CA LEU A 49 -2.60 -5.22 7.90
C LEU A 49 -2.25 -3.74 7.73
N CYS A 50 -2.80 -3.03 6.73
CA CYS A 50 -2.56 -1.59 6.54
C CYS A 50 -2.79 -0.74 7.80
N PRO A 51 -3.81 -0.96 8.65
CA PRO A 51 -3.98 -0.17 9.87
C PRO A 51 -2.80 -0.25 10.84
N ALA A 52 -2.08 -1.36 10.85
CA ALA A 52 -0.90 -1.59 11.70
C ALA A 52 0.42 -1.28 10.97
N CYS A 53 0.36 -0.85 9.71
CA CYS A 53 1.55 -0.59 8.92
C CYS A 53 2.18 0.75 9.36
N PRO A 54 3.45 0.77 9.76
CA PRO A 54 4.11 2.01 10.22
C PRO A 54 4.16 3.08 9.13
N LEU A 55 4.08 2.68 7.85
CA LEU A 55 4.01 3.61 6.73
C LEU A 55 2.69 4.38 6.68
N VAL A 56 1.56 3.73 6.99
CA VAL A 56 0.22 4.33 7.02
C VAL A 56 0.15 5.36 8.15
N GLU A 57 0.68 5.01 9.32
CA GLU A 57 0.79 5.93 10.46
C GLU A 57 1.71 7.13 10.15
N LYS A 58 2.91 6.87 9.61
CA LYS A 58 3.90 7.92 9.28
C LYS A 58 3.36 8.93 8.25
N LEU A 59 2.53 8.46 7.32
CA LEU A 59 1.92 9.29 6.28
C LEU A 59 0.54 9.84 6.70
N ASN A 60 0.07 9.50 7.91
CA ASN A 60 -1.24 9.90 8.44
C ASN A 60 -2.39 9.57 7.47
N LEU A 61 -2.32 8.38 6.88
CA LEU A 61 -3.31 7.85 5.95
C LEU A 61 -4.52 7.30 6.73
N LYS A 62 -5.73 7.52 6.22
CA LYS A 62 -6.98 7.12 6.88
C LYS A 62 -7.58 5.87 6.26
N TYR A 63 -7.28 5.61 5.00
CA TYR A 63 -7.83 4.47 4.29
C TYR A 63 -6.96 3.21 4.45
N THR A 64 -7.44 2.10 3.90
CA THR A 64 -6.79 0.79 3.92
C THR A 64 -6.98 0.12 2.57
N TYR A 65 -6.51 -1.12 2.41
CA TYR A 65 -6.66 -1.88 1.16
C TYR A 65 -6.13 -1.12 -0.07
N PHE A 66 -5.03 -0.40 0.08
CA PHE A 66 -4.45 0.40 -1.00
C PHE A 66 -4.05 -0.45 -2.23
N CYS A 67 -3.76 -1.74 -2.01
CA CYS A 67 -3.47 -2.70 -3.08
C CYS A 67 -4.64 -2.90 -4.05
N THR A 68 -5.89 -2.82 -3.59
CA THR A 68 -7.10 -3.10 -4.39
C THR A 68 -7.91 -1.85 -4.65
N ARG A 69 -8.02 -0.96 -3.66
CA ARG A 69 -8.90 0.23 -3.67
C ARG A 69 -8.22 1.51 -4.14
N GLY A 70 -6.89 1.48 -4.28
CA GLY A 70 -6.11 2.65 -4.69
C GLY A 70 -5.59 3.47 -3.52
N SER A 71 -4.81 4.49 -3.84
CA SER A 71 -4.19 5.42 -2.89
C SER A 71 -5.22 6.18 -2.04
N GLU A 72 -4.73 6.85 -0.99
CA GLU A 72 -5.55 7.70 -0.11
C GLU A 72 -6.40 8.70 -0.91
N LYS A 73 -5.81 9.32 -1.93
CA LYS A 73 -6.48 10.30 -2.79
C LYS A 73 -7.55 9.68 -3.67
N GLU A 74 -7.27 8.52 -4.26
CA GLU A 74 -8.25 7.76 -5.05
C GLU A 74 -9.46 7.36 -4.20
N GLN A 75 -9.25 6.99 -2.93
CA GLN A 75 -10.32 6.61 -2.01
C GLN A 75 -11.07 7.81 -1.40
N ALA A 76 -10.41 8.97 -1.27
CA ALA A 76 -11.01 10.20 -0.73
C ALA A 76 -12.03 10.87 -1.68
N GLY A 77 -12.22 10.34 -2.88
CA GLY A 77 -13.23 10.82 -3.83
C GLY A 77 -12.72 11.59 -5.03
N GLY A 78 -11.39 11.70 -5.22
CA GLY A 78 -10.76 12.22 -6.44
C GLY A 78 -10.99 13.70 -6.73
#